data_AF-A0A1E8B0H6-F1
#
_entry.id   AF-A0A1E8B0H6-F1
#
_cell.length_a   1.000
_cell.length_b   1.000
_cell.length_c   1.000
_cell.angle_alpha   90.00
_cell.angle_beta   90.00
_cell.angle_gamma   90.00
#
_symmetry.space_group_name_H-M   'P 1'
#
loop_
_entity.id
_entity.type
_entity.pdbx_description
1 polymer ?
#
loop_
_entity_poly.entity_id
_entity_poly.type
_entity_poly.pdbx_seq_one_letter_code
_entity_poly.pdbx_strand_id
1 'polypeptide(L)' 'MVHKRNSNWTKKLKSIRNYEALPPVIIRAIWSRYDRGQSPQKIYERLKEERQLIASFETVEAYIEQVVKPYYEKEGEN' A
#
# COMPACT_ATOMS: atom_id res chain seq x y z
N MET A 1 23.51 0.19 13.37
CA MET A 1 22.42 0.96 12.74
C MET A 1 21.08 0.46 13.26
N VAL A 2 20.49 1.18 14.21
CA VAL A 2 19.20 0.82 14.81
C VAL A 2 18.12 1.09 13.77
N HIS A 3 17.48 0.05 13.27
CA HIS A 3 16.30 0.18 12.42
C HIS A 3 15.23 0.92 13.25
N LYS A 4 15.11 2.24 13.07
CA LYS A 4 14.00 3.04 13.59
C LYS A 4 12.73 2.40 13.04
N ARG A 5 12.09 1.54 13.83
CA ARG A 5 10.71 1.11 13.59
C ARG A 5 9.90 2.40 13.64
N ASN A 6 9.52 2.83 12.45
CA ASN A 6 8.90 4.11 12.19
C ASN A 6 7.52 4.10 12.87
N SER A 7 7.44 4.55 14.13
CA SER A 7 6.23 4.53 14.95
C SER A 7 5.06 5.28 14.31
N ASN A 8 5.36 6.23 13.41
CA ASN A 8 4.38 6.92 12.57
C ASN A 8 3.77 6.02 11.50
N TRP A 9 4.52 5.04 10.98
CA TRP A 9 4.04 4.14 9.94
C TRP A 9 3.01 3.15 10.52
N THR A 10 3.22 2.67 11.75
CA THR A 10 2.24 1.83 12.46
C THR A 10 0.97 2.59 12.84
N LYS A 11 1.09 3.87 13.23
CA LYS A 11 -0.07 4.75 13.46
C LYS A 11 -0.82 5.07 12.16
N LYS A 12 -0.11 5.37 11.08
CA LYS A 12 -0.68 5.56 9.73
C LYS A 12 -1.42 4.32 9.24
N LEU A 13 -0.83 3.12 9.40
CA LEU A 13 -1.50 1.86 9.09
C LEU A 13 -2.77 1.64 9.92
N LYS A 14 -2.79 2.02 11.19
CA LYS A 14 -3.99 1.92 12.03
C LYS A 14 -5.12 2.84 11.54
N SER A 15 -4.78 4.03 11.04
CA SER A 15 -5.75 4.93 10.40
C SER A 15 -6.31 4.35 9.10
N ILE A 16 -5.46 3.70 8.29
CA ILE A 16 -5.85 3.08 7.02
C ILE A 16 -6.62 1.77 7.24
N ARG A 17 -6.35 1.04 8.34
CA ARG A 17 -7.03 -0.21 8.74
C ARG A 17 -8.54 -0.10 8.90
N ASN A 18 -9.08 1.11 8.98
CA ASN A 18 -10.52 1.35 9.09
C ASN A 18 -11.25 1.36 7.72
N TYR A 19 -10.51 1.38 6.60
CA TYR A 19 -11.10 1.17 5.26
C TYR A 19 -10.91 -0.30 4.87
N GLU A 20 -11.96 -1.07 5.13
CA GLU A 20 -12.12 -2.49 4.82
C GLU A 20 -11.69 -2.84 3.39
N ALA A 21 -10.72 -3.75 3.23
CA ALA A 21 -10.62 -4.69 2.08
C ALA A 21 -9.35 -5.55 2.10
N LEU A 22 -8.21 -5.02 2.58
CA LEU A 22 -6.91 -5.68 2.40
C LEU A 22 -6.20 -5.99 3.73
N PRO A 23 -5.56 -7.18 3.85
CA PRO A 23 -4.74 -7.51 5.00
C PRO A 23 -3.61 -6.47 5.22
N PRO A 24 -3.22 -6.14 6.46
CA PRO A 24 -2.15 -5.17 6.72
C PRO A 24 -0.80 -5.49 6.06
N VAL A 25 -0.51 -6.78 5.84
CA VAL A 25 0.69 -7.24 5.12
C VAL A 25 0.65 -6.84 3.64
N ILE A 26 -0.53 -6.94 3.02
CA ILE A 26 -0.78 -6.54 1.63
C ILE A 26 -0.70 -5.03 1.50
N ILE A 27 -1.36 -4.30 2.39
CA ILE A 27 -1.28 -2.84 2.43
C ILE A 27 0.19 -2.40 2.48
N ARG A 28 0.99 -3.00 3.37
CA ARG A 28 2.41 -2.69 3.48
C ARG A 28 3.18 -2.94 2.19
N ALA A 29 2.94 -4.07 1.55
CA ALA A 29 3.59 -4.42 0.31
C ALA A 29 3.18 -3.47 -0.83
N ILE A 30 1.90 -3.10 -0.94
CA ILE A 30 1.42 -2.12 -1.93
C ILE A 30 2.15 -0.80 -1.76
N TRP A 31 2.13 -0.23 -0.55
CA TRP A 31 2.77 1.06 -0.26
C TRP A 31 4.27 1.04 -0.55
N SER A 32 4.98 0.00 -0.10
CA SER A 32 6.42 -0.11 -0.32
C SER A 32 6.81 -0.30 -1.78
N ARG A 33 5.96 -0.93 -2.60
CA ARG A 33 6.23 -1.13 -4.02
C ARG A 33 5.82 0.07 -4.85
N TYR A 34 4.72 0.75 -4.50
CA TYR A 34 4.28 1.99 -5.13
C TYR A 34 5.27 3.13 -4.89
N ASP A 35 5.79 3.28 -3.66
CA ASP A 35 6.87 4.21 -3.32
C ASP A 35 8.11 4.05 -4.21
N ARG A 36 8.38 2.82 -4.66
CA ARG A 36 9.47 2.47 -5.59
C ARG A 36 9.12 2.70 -7.06
N GLY A 37 8.00 3.35 -7.35
CA GLY A 37 7.54 3.65 -8.72
C GLY A 37 7.00 2.44 -9.49
N GLN A 38 6.55 1.39 -8.81
CA GLN A 38 5.92 0.26 -9.50
C GLN A 38 4.48 0.58 -9.89
N SER A 39 4.07 0.14 -11.09
CA SER A 39 2.68 0.26 -11.53
C SER A 39 1.74 -0.65 -10.73
N PRO A 40 0.45 -0.29 -10.61
CA PRO A 40 -0.56 -1.11 -9.93
C PRO A 40 -0.58 -2.57 -10.40
N GLN A 41 -0.44 -2.78 -11.71
CA GLN A 41 -0.42 -4.09 -12.34
C GLN A 41 0.77 -4.94 -11.87
N LYS A 42 1.97 -4.36 -11.83
CA LYS A 42 3.19 -5.05 -11.36
C LYS A 42 3.13 -5.35 -9.85
N ILE A 43 2.50 -4.47 -9.07
CA ILE A 43 2.25 -4.68 -7.65
C ILE A 43 1.31 -5.88 -7.46
N TYR A 44 0.21 -5.95 -8.20
CA TYR A 44 -0.73 -7.06 -8.14
C TYR A 44 -0.11 -8.41 -8.53
N GLU A 45 0.62 -8.47 -9.65
CA GLU A 45 1.30 -9.70 -10.08
C GLU A 45 2.22 -10.25 -9.00
N ARG A 46 3.02 -9.38 -8.37
CA ARG A 46 3.91 -9.77 -7.27
C ARG A 46 3.16 -10.27 -6.03
N LEU A 47 2.06 -9.61 -5.68
CA LEU A 47 1.22 -10.00 -4.55
C LEU A 47 0.52 -11.35 -4.80
N LYS A 48 0.16 -11.63 -6.06
CA LYS A 48 -0.40 -12.90 -6.52
C LYS A 48 0.66 -14.01 -6.52
N GLU A 49 1.86 -13.75 -7.03
CA GLU A 49 3.00 -14.69 -7.02
C GLU A 49 3.36 -15.11 -5.58
N GLU A 50 3.34 -14.16 -4.64
CA GLU A 50 3.65 -14.41 -3.23
C GLU A 50 2.52 -15.17 -2.50
N ARG A 51 1.41 -15.53 -3.19
CA ARG A 51 0.20 -16.15 -2.64
C ARG A 51 -0.41 -15.39 -1.44
N GLN A 52 -0.09 -14.10 -1.29
CA GLN A 52 -0.55 -13.30 -0.16
C GLN A 52 -1.93 -12.67 -0.42
N LEU A 53 -2.43 -12.73 -1.66
CA LEU A 53 -3.59 -11.97 -2.11
C LEU A 53 -4.71 -12.90 -2.57
N ILE A 54 -5.86 -12.83 -1.88
CA ILE A 54 -7.14 -13.42 -2.31
C ILE A 54 -7.99 -12.36 -3.05
N ALA A 55 -7.64 -11.08 -2.91
CA ALA A 55 -8.36 -9.96 -3.49
C ALA A 55 -8.18 -9.87 -5.02
N SER A 56 -9.17 -9.29 -5.70
CA SER A 56 -9.12 -9.05 -7.15
C SER A 56 -8.13 -7.92 -7.49
N PHE A 57 -7.68 -7.89 -8.74
CA PHE A 57 -6.87 -6.79 -9.27
C PHE A 57 -7.57 -5.43 -9.06
N GLU A 58 -8.87 -5.35 -9.35
CA GLU A 58 -9.69 -4.15 -9.15
C GLU A 58 -9.64 -3.64 -7.71
N THR A 59 -9.57 -4.52 -6.72
CA THR A 59 -9.47 -4.12 -5.30
C THR A 59 -8.13 -3.46 -5.01
N VAL A 60 -7.04 -4.00 -5.58
CA VAL A 60 -5.69 -3.44 -5.42
C VAL A 60 -5.55 -2.11 -6.17
N GLU A 61 -6.09 -2.04 -7.38
CA GLU A 61 -6.11 -0.83 -8.20
C GLU A 61 -6.93 0.28 -7.52
N ALA A 62 -8.17 0.00 -7.12
CA ALA A 62 -9.02 0.97 -6.42
C ALA A 62 -8.37 1.48 -5.13
N TYR A 63 -7.71 0.59 -4.37
CA TYR A 63 -6.97 0.99 -3.18
C TYR A 63 -5.79 1.91 -3.52
N ILE A 64 -5.04 1.61 -4.58
CA ILE A 64 -3.93 2.48 -5.02
C ILE A 64 -4.46 3.84 -5.46
N GLU A 65 -5.52 3.89 -6.27
CA GLU A 65 -6.07 5.14 -6.78
C GLU A 65 -6.74 6.00 -5.71
N GLN A 66 -7.46 5.40 -4.76
CA GLN A 66 -8.22 6.16 -3.76
C GLN A 66 -7.38 6.51 -2.52
N VAL A 67 -6.39 5.69 -2.18
CA VAL A 67 -5.64 5.82 -0.92
C VAL A 67 -4.18 6.18 -1.15
N VAL A 68 -3.51 5.47 -2.05
CA VAL A 68 -2.05 5.61 -2.21
C VAL A 68 -1.70 6.81 -3.07
N LYS A 69 -2.29 6.94 -4.25
CA LYS A 69 -2.01 8.03 -5.20
C LYS A 69 -2.30 9.43 -4.61
N PRO A 70 -3.46 9.68 -3.96
CA PRO A 70 -3.74 11.00 -3.38
C PRO A 70 -2.81 11.37 -2.23
N TYR A 71 -2.21 10.37 -1.57
CA TYR A 71 -1.20 10.62 -0.54
C TYR A 71 0.09 11.20 -1.14
N TYR A 72 0.58 10.64 -2.25
CA TYR A 72 1.81 11.13 -2.90
C TYR A 72 1.56 12.43 -3.68
N GLU A 73 0.37 12.62 -4.25
CA GLU A 73 0.01 13.89 -4.90
C GLU A 73 -0.05 15.04 -3.88
N LYS A 74 -0.53 14.80 -2.65
CA LYS A 74 -0.55 15.81 -1.58
C LYS A 74 0.83 16.14 -0.98
N GLU A 75 1.83 15.26 -1.11
CA GLU A 75 3.20 15.54 -0.65
C GLU A 75 4.02 16.37 -1.66
N GLY A 76 3.50 16.60 -2.88
CA GLY A 76 4.14 17.43 -3.90
C GLY A 76 3.73 18.92 -3.90
N GLU A 77 2.79 19.32 -3.05
CA GLU A 77 2.19 20.67 -3.02
C GLU A 77 2.69 21.57 -1.86
N ASN A 78 3.85 21.25 -1.25
CA ASN A 78 4.42 22.04 -0.14
C ASN A 78 5.89 22.39 -0.38
#